data_AF-A0A419HNE4-F1
#
_entry.id   AF-A0A419HNE4-F1
#
_cell.length_a   1.000
_cell.length_b   1.000
_cell.length_c   1.000
_cell.angle_alpha   90.00
_cell.angle_beta   90.00
_cell.angle_gamma   90.00
#
_symmetry.space_group_name_H-M   'P 1'
#
loop_
_entity.id
_entity.type
_entity.pdbx_description
1 polymer ?
#
loop_
_entity_poly.entity_id
_entity_poly.type
_entity_poly.pdbx_seq_one_letter_code
_entity_poly.pdbx_strand_id
1 'polypeptide(L)'
;MSAKDMLDPVDAATYADWFGCLADSTRVRALHAVAVSGRSIPVGELATMLGISQSTCSHHVRRLADTGFVVLRKQGTATLVSVNTACCTGLPHAADVVMGVLAPRPCCPSDLPPDVLIRQLQDADWPAVLRIYGEGIASGDATFETNVPEASSLEERWLRDHQWVAEIAGEVAGWAAAAPVSNRACYSGVAETSVYVGAGYRGRGVGKALIHRQVTAADAGDLWTLQTSIFPENRASLALHHSAGFRTLGVRERIAQHRGIWRDTVLLERRHQDAARPQASALPEG
;
A
#
# COMPACT_ATOMS: atom_id res chain seq x y z
N MET A 1 27.59 6.34 -7.55
CA MET A 1 26.22 6.70 -7.97
C MET A 1 26.00 6.12 -9.35
N SER A 2 25.29 5.01 -9.42
CA SER A 2 24.91 4.40 -10.69
C SER A 2 23.74 5.19 -11.28
N ALA A 3 23.55 5.21 -12.60
CA ALA A 3 22.41 5.87 -13.24
C ALA A 3 21.03 5.35 -12.75
N LYS A 4 21.02 4.18 -12.12
CA LYS A 4 19.85 3.55 -11.47
C LYS A 4 19.47 4.15 -10.11
N ASP A 5 20.34 4.98 -9.52
CA ASP A 5 20.11 5.61 -8.20
C ASP A 5 19.45 7.00 -8.34
N MET A 6 19.30 7.50 -9.57
CA MET A 6 18.67 8.79 -9.83
C MET A 6 17.15 8.66 -9.88
N LEU A 7 16.47 9.69 -9.38
CA LEU A 7 15.03 9.85 -9.49
C LEU A 7 14.60 9.73 -10.96
N ASP A 8 13.52 8.99 -11.21
CA ASP A 8 12.92 8.92 -12.53
C ASP A 8 12.53 10.33 -13.02
N PRO A 9 12.80 10.71 -14.29
CA PRO A 9 12.49 12.04 -14.79
C PRO A 9 11.01 12.44 -14.71
N VAL A 10 10.09 11.47 -14.83
CA VAL A 10 8.64 11.72 -14.72
C VAL A 10 8.26 11.98 -13.27
N ASP A 11 8.80 11.22 -12.33
CA ASP A 11 8.61 11.44 -10.90
C ASP A 11 9.21 12.80 -10.48
N ALA A 12 10.40 13.15 -10.98
CA ALA A 12 11.05 14.42 -10.72
C ALA A 12 10.21 15.61 -11.21
N ALA A 13 9.66 15.53 -12.42
CA ALA A 13 8.76 16.56 -12.96
C ALA A 13 7.48 16.67 -12.11
N THR A 14 6.88 15.54 -11.73
CA THR A 14 5.70 15.50 -10.86
C THR A 14 5.95 16.18 -9.52
N TYR A 15 7.09 15.90 -8.89
CA TYR A 15 7.46 16.52 -7.62
C TYR A 15 7.78 18.01 -7.78
N ALA A 16 8.45 18.40 -8.86
CA ALA A 16 8.68 19.81 -9.17
C ALA A 16 7.37 20.59 -9.31
N ASP A 17 6.37 20.02 -9.97
CA ASP A 17 5.04 20.62 -10.08
C ASP A 17 4.33 20.74 -8.72
N TRP A 18 4.46 19.71 -7.88
CA TRP A 18 3.93 19.74 -6.51
C TRP A 18 4.57 20.84 -5.66
N PHE A 19 5.90 20.92 -5.64
CA PHE A 19 6.62 21.96 -4.89
C PHE A 19 6.39 23.35 -5.47
N GLY A 20 6.38 23.51 -6.79
CA GLY A 20 6.07 24.77 -7.46
C GLY A 20 4.66 25.25 -7.14
N CYS A 21 3.70 24.33 -7.07
CA CYS A 21 2.36 24.66 -6.61
C CYS A 21 2.36 25.07 -5.12
N LEU A 22 3.09 24.40 -4.23
CA LEU A 22 3.10 24.77 -2.80
C LEU A 22 4.07 25.89 -2.41
N ALA A 23 4.90 26.39 -3.33
CA ALA A 23 5.80 27.52 -3.10
C ALA A 23 5.09 28.88 -2.87
N ASP A 24 3.76 28.91 -2.85
CA ASP A 24 2.93 30.10 -2.63
C ASP A 24 2.18 29.99 -1.30
N SER A 25 2.41 30.96 -0.42
CA SER A 25 1.84 30.99 0.93
C SER A 25 0.31 31.05 0.95
N THR A 26 -0.32 31.64 -0.06
CA THR A 26 -1.78 31.69 -0.18
C THR A 26 -2.34 30.31 -0.54
N ARG A 27 -1.65 29.55 -1.41
CA ARG A 27 -2.05 28.16 -1.73
C ARG A 27 -1.88 27.23 -0.54
N VAL A 28 -0.79 27.37 0.23
CA VAL A 28 -0.59 26.60 1.47
C VAL A 28 -1.70 26.89 2.49
N ARG A 29 -2.02 28.17 2.71
CA ARG A 29 -3.11 28.57 3.62
C ARG A 29 -4.47 28.08 3.13
N ALA A 30 -4.74 28.15 1.84
CA ALA A 30 -5.98 27.65 1.23
C ALA A 30 -6.13 26.14 1.43
N LEU A 31 -5.08 25.37 1.11
CA LEU A 31 -5.08 23.92 1.26
C LEU A 31 -5.27 23.50 2.73
N HIS A 32 -4.58 24.17 3.66
CA HIS A 32 -4.75 23.94 5.10
C HIS A 32 -6.17 24.26 5.58
N ALA A 33 -6.76 25.38 5.14
CA ALA A 33 -8.13 25.75 5.49
C ALA A 33 -9.16 24.72 5.01
N VAL A 34 -9.01 24.22 3.78
CA VAL A 34 -9.84 23.13 3.24
C VAL A 34 -9.64 21.85 4.05
N ALA A 35 -8.40 21.48 4.36
CA ALA A 35 -8.09 20.26 5.13
C ALA A 35 -8.68 20.27 6.55
N VAL A 36 -8.49 21.36 7.30
CA VAL A 36 -8.99 21.50 8.67
C VAL A 36 -10.52 21.53 8.73
N SER A 37 -11.18 22.02 7.68
CA SER A 37 -12.64 22.04 7.63
C SER A 37 -13.28 20.65 7.66
N GLY A 38 -12.56 19.60 7.25
CA GLY A 38 -13.05 18.21 7.23
C GLY A 38 -14.24 17.96 6.28
N ARG A 39 -14.64 18.96 5.48
CA ARG A 39 -15.80 18.92 4.58
C ARG A 39 -15.50 19.65 3.27
N SER A 40 -16.39 19.49 2.30
CA SER A 40 -16.36 20.32 1.09
C SER A 40 -16.81 21.74 1.42
N ILE A 41 -16.02 22.75 1.03
CA ILE A 41 -16.32 24.17 1.27
C ILE A 41 -16.52 24.93 -0.05
N PRO A 42 -17.49 25.85 -0.16
CA PRO A 42 -17.62 26.72 -1.31
C PRO A 42 -16.40 27.63 -1.49
N VAL A 43 -15.98 27.86 -2.75
CA VAL A 43 -14.86 28.76 -3.05
C VAL A 43 -15.09 30.19 -2.51
N GLY A 44 -16.34 30.66 -2.49
CA GLY A 44 -16.68 31.96 -1.88
C GLY A 44 -16.47 31.98 -0.36
N GLU A 45 -16.80 30.90 0.34
CA GLU A 45 -16.54 30.76 1.79
C GLU A 45 -15.04 30.73 2.06
N LEU A 46 -14.27 29.97 1.26
CA LEU A 46 -12.81 29.91 1.35
C LEU A 46 -12.16 31.28 1.09
N ALA A 47 -12.65 32.05 0.11
CA ALA A 47 -12.15 33.39 -0.17
C ALA A 47 -12.29 34.32 1.04
N THR A 48 -13.45 34.27 1.71
CA THR A 48 -13.72 35.00 2.96
C THR A 48 -12.79 34.56 4.09
N MET A 49 -12.58 33.26 4.27
CA MET A 49 -11.66 32.73 5.30
C MET A 49 -10.20 33.18 5.08
N LEU A 50 -9.77 33.29 3.82
CA LEU A 50 -8.42 33.70 3.47
C LEU A 50 -8.22 35.22 3.46
N GLY A 51 -9.32 36.00 3.46
CA GLY A 51 -9.29 37.45 3.36
C GLY A 51 -8.86 37.95 1.98
N ILE A 52 -9.19 37.23 0.91
CA ILE A 52 -8.82 37.54 -0.47
C ILE A 52 -10.05 37.62 -1.38
N SER A 53 -9.88 38.19 -2.58
CA SER A 53 -10.96 38.25 -3.56
C SER A 53 -11.36 36.85 -4.06
N GLN A 54 -12.63 36.68 -4.44
CA GLN A 54 -13.14 35.41 -4.95
C GLN A 54 -12.46 34.99 -6.27
N SER A 55 -12.06 35.94 -7.12
CA SER A 55 -11.32 35.67 -8.37
C SER A 55 -9.91 35.16 -8.07
N THR A 56 -9.20 35.79 -7.12
CA THR A 56 -7.90 35.34 -6.63
C THR A 56 -7.99 33.94 -6.02
N CYS A 57 -8.98 33.70 -5.15
CA CYS A 57 -9.19 32.38 -4.54
C CYS A 57 -9.48 31.31 -5.60
N SER A 58 -10.33 31.61 -6.59
CA SER A 58 -10.65 30.69 -7.69
C SER A 58 -9.41 30.33 -8.50
N HIS A 59 -8.50 31.28 -8.75
CA HIS A 59 -7.25 31.03 -9.45
C HIS A 59 -6.33 30.07 -8.66
N HIS A 60 -6.15 30.30 -7.36
CA HIS A 60 -5.36 29.42 -6.49
C HIS A 60 -5.96 28.01 -6.36
N VAL A 61 -7.28 27.92 -6.20
CA VAL A 61 -8.00 26.65 -6.11
C VAL A 61 -7.91 25.85 -7.41
N ARG A 62 -7.97 26.52 -8.57
CA ARG A 62 -7.77 25.85 -9.87
C ARG A 62 -6.36 25.29 -9.99
N ARG A 63 -5.33 26.07 -9.66
CA ARG A 63 -3.94 25.58 -9.63
C ARG A 63 -3.78 24.38 -8.71
N LEU A 64 -4.34 24.43 -7.50
CA LEU A 64 -4.33 23.30 -6.56
C LEU A 64 -5.05 22.06 -7.12
N ALA A 65 -6.12 22.25 -7.89
CA ALA A 65 -6.86 21.15 -8.52
C ALA A 65 -6.09 20.55 -9.71
N ASP A 66 -5.47 21.38 -10.54
CA ASP A 66 -4.66 20.95 -11.70
C ASP A 66 -3.45 20.11 -11.23
N THR A 67 -2.85 20.47 -10.09
CA THR A 67 -1.76 19.69 -9.47
C THR A 67 -2.26 18.49 -8.65
N GLY A 68 -3.58 18.36 -8.45
CA GLY A 68 -4.21 17.22 -7.78
C GLY A 68 -4.30 17.30 -6.25
N PHE A 69 -4.06 18.46 -5.61
CA PHE A 69 -4.19 18.61 -4.15
C PHE A 69 -5.64 18.74 -3.66
N VAL A 70 -6.52 19.25 -4.51
CA VAL A 70 -7.94 19.42 -4.18
C VAL A 70 -8.82 18.89 -5.30
N VAL A 71 -10.03 18.47 -4.96
CA VAL A 71 -11.06 18.09 -5.91
C VAL A 71 -12.12 19.18 -5.95
N LEU A 72 -12.53 19.57 -7.16
CA LEU A 72 -13.59 20.54 -7.38
C LEU A 72 -14.87 19.83 -7.79
N ARG A 73 -15.99 20.19 -7.16
CA ARG A 73 -17.33 19.76 -7.56
C ARG A 73 -18.25 20.96 -7.73
N LYS A 74 -19.06 20.98 -8.78
CA LYS A 74 -20.14 21.96 -8.93
C LYS A 74 -21.37 21.50 -8.17
N GLN A 75 -21.95 22.39 -7.39
CA GLN A 75 -23.25 22.21 -6.73
C GLN A 75 -24.08 23.47 -6.92
N GLY A 76 -25.07 23.41 -7.82
CA GLY A 76 -25.82 24.60 -8.24
C GLY A 76 -24.90 25.64 -8.87
N THR A 77 -24.94 26.87 -8.35
CA THR A 77 -24.09 27.99 -8.79
C THR A 77 -22.72 28.04 -8.08
N ALA A 78 -22.52 27.22 -7.04
CA ALA A 78 -21.29 27.21 -6.25
C ALA A 78 -20.33 26.11 -6.73
N THR A 79 -19.03 26.40 -6.69
CA THR A 79 -17.97 25.40 -6.78
C THR A 79 -17.52 25.06 -5.37
N LEU A 80 -17.64 23.79 -4.99
CA LEU A 80 -17.12 23.24 -3.76
C LEU A 80 -15.70 22.74 -3.99
N VAL A 81 -14.84 22.95 -3.00
CA VAL A 81 -13.49 22.43 -2.93
C VAL A 81 -13.34 21.50 -1.72
N SER A 82 -12.72 20.34 -1.92
CA SER A 82 -12.36 19.39 -0.87
C SER A 82 -10.95 18.89 -1.08
N VAL A 83 -10.27 18.45 -0.01
CA VAL A 83 -8.93 17.84 -0.16
C VAL A 83 -9.03 16.56 -1.00
N ASN A 84 -8.06 16.35 -1.88
CA ASN A 84 -7.89 15.07 -2.51
C ASN A 84 -7.18 14.11 -1.53
N THR A 85 -7.90 13.17 -0.92
CA THR A 85 -7.30 12.25 0.06
C THR A 85 -6.17 11.40 -0.52
N ALA A 86 -6.10 11.22 -1.84
CA ALA A 86 -5.00 10.55 -2.52
C ALA A 86 -3.69 11.35 -2.50
N CYS A 87 -3.71 12.68 -2.34
CA CYS A 87 -2.49 13.49 -2.26
C CYS A 87 -1.88 13.50 -0.85
N CYS A 88 -2.69 13.27 0.19
CA CYS A 88 -2.25 13.25 1.59
C CYS A 88 -1.24 12.14 1.90
N THR A 89 -1.24 11.06 1.12
CA THR A 89 -0.27 9.97 1.22
C THR A 89 0.96 10.17 0.34
N GLY A 90 0.87 11.01 -0.70
CA GLY A 90 1.95 11.25 -1.66
C GLY A 90 2.93 12.35 -1.23
N LEU A 91 2.44 13.44 -0.64
CA LEU A 91 3.24 14.64 -0.41
C LEU A 91 4.37 14.48 0.63
N PRO A 92 4.12 13.86 1.81
CA PRO A 92 5.20 13.55 2.75
C PRO A 92 6.29 12.68 2.10
N HIS A 93 5.87 11.73 1.27
CA HIS A 93 6.75 10.82 0.54
C HIS A 93 7.58 11.55 -0.53
N ALA A 94 7.01 12.52 -1.26
CA ALA A 94 7.75 13.28 -2.28
C ALA A 94 8.87 14.14 -1.68
N ALA A 95 8.64 14.75 -0.51
CA ALA A 95 9.67 15.49 0.22
C ALA A 95 10.81 14.56 0.67
N ASP A 96 10.48 13.40 1.22
CA ASP A 96 11.46 12.39 1.61
C ASP A 96 12.24 11.84 0.41
N VAL A 97 11.58 11.64 -0.74
CA VAL A 97 12.20 11.14 -1.97
C VAL A 97 13.15 12.17 -2.59
N VAL A 98 12.75 13.44 -2.66
CA VAL A 98 13.61 14.53 -3.18
C VAL A 98 14.80 14.84 -2.27
N MET A 99 14.63 14.76 -0.96
CA MET A 99 15.72 14.96 0.01
C MET A 99 16.65 13.74 0.13
N GLY A 100 16.40 12.67 -0.64
CA GLY A 100 17.23 11.45 -0.64
C GLY A 100 17.04 10.57 0.60
N VAL A 101 15.96 10.79 1.36
CA VAL A 101 15.57 9.98 2.52
C VAL A 101 14.86 8.69 2.09
N LEU A 102 14.19 8.70 0.93
CA LEU A 102 13.57 7.53 0.29
C LEU A 102 14.03 7.42 -1.17
N ALA A 103 14.70 6.34 -1.54
CA ALA A 103 15.03 6.06 -2.96
C ALA A 103 13.74 5.91 -3.81
N PRO A 104 13.79 6.13 -5.16
CA PRO A 104 12.64 5.91 -6.04
C PRO A 104 12.00 4.55 -5.78
N ARG A 105 10.65 4.50 -5.81
CA ARG A 105 9.86 3.34 -5.35
C ARG A 105 10.49 2.03 -5.81
N PRO A 106 11.06 1.22 -4.91
CA PRO A 106 11.59 -0.07 -5.30
C PRO A 106 10.43 -0.90 -5.83
N CYS A 107 10.59 -1.51 -7.00
CA CYS A 107 9.63 -2.51 -7.50
C CYS A 107 9.48 -3.67 -6.50
N CYS A 108 10.55 -3.91 -5.74
CA CYS A 108 10.70 -4.78 -4.58
C CYS A 108 12.03 -4.42 -3.87
N PRO A 109 12.26 -4.85 -2.62
CA PRO A 109 13.56 -4.65 -1.98
C PRO A 109 14.67 -5.41 -2.71
N SER A 110 15.80 -4.78 -3.04
CA SER A 110 16.89 -5.39 -3.83
C SER A 110 18.07 -5.90 -3.00
N ASP A 111 18.27 -5.33 -1.82
CA ASP A 111 19.32 -5.74 -0.87
C ASP A 111 18.80 -6.86 0.04
N LEU A 112 18.85 -8.10 -0.43
CA LEU A 112 18.34 -9.26 0.30
C LEU A 112 19.43 -9.88 1.19
N PRO A 113 19.10 -10.32 2.41
CA PRO A 113 20.07 -11.00 3.27
C PRO A 113 20.52 -12.33 2.63
N PRO A 114 21.84 -12.56 2.46
CA PRO A 114 22.37 -13.72 1.75
C PRO A 114 22.16 -15.05 2.49
N ASP A 115 21.92 -15.00 3.81
CA ASP A 115 21.68 -16.15 4.68
C ASP A 115 20.21 -16.60 4.72
N VAL A 116 19.31 -15.87 4.04
CA VAL A 116 17.88 -16.22 3.97
C VAL A 116 17.58 -16.87 2.62
N LEU A 117 17.31 -18.18 2.65
CA LEU A 117 16.95 -18.94 1.46
C LEU A 117 15.42 -18.98 1.33
N ILE A 118 14.91 -18.58 0.17
CA ILE A 118 13.48 -18.67 -0.13
C ILE A 118 13.22 -19.86 -1.05
N ARG A 119 12.27 -20.72 -0.66
CA ARG A 119 11.82 -21.86 -1.47
C ARG A 119 10.31 -22.05 -1.38
N GLN A 120 9.76 -22.86 -2.28
CA GLN A 120 8.37 -23.29 -2.21
C GLN A 120 8.13 -24.06 -0.90
N LEU A 121 6.93 -23.87 -0.35
CA LEU A 121 6.44 -24.63 0.80
C LEU A 121 6.33 -26.12 0.43
N GLN A 122 6.68 -27.00 1.36
CA GLN A 122 6.56 -28.45 1.26
C GLN A 122 5.79 -29.01 2.46
N ASP A 123 5.29 -30.24 2.35
CA ASP A 123 4.49 -30.88 3.41
C ASP A 123 5.21 -30.94 4.76
N ALA A 124 6.54 -31.09 4.75
CA ALA A 124 7.37 -31.11 5.95
C ALA A 124 7.41 -29.76 6.70
N ASP A 125 7.02 -28.65 6.07
CA ASP A 125 7.09 -27.30 6.64
C ASP A 125 5.86 -26.94 7.47
N TRP A 126 4.74 -27.65 7.30
CA TRP A 126 3.48 -27.33 7.96
C TRP A 126 3.61 -27.15 9.48
N PRO A 127 4.34 -28.00 10.23
CA PRO A 127 4.54 -27.78 11.67
C PRO A 127 5.17 -26.41 11.97
N ALA A 128 6.15 -25.97 11.18
CA ALA A 128 6.80 -24.68 11.37
C ALA A 128 5.93 -23.51 10.92
N VAL A 129 5.18 -23.66 9.83
CA VAL A 129 4.22 -22.66 9.33
C VAL A 129 3.15 -22.39 10.38
N LEU A 130 2.53 -23.44 10.92
CA LEU A 130 1.50 -23.33 11.96
C LEU A 130 2.05 -22.75 13.27
N ARG A 131 3.27 -23.14 13.67
CA ARG A 131 3.96 -22.53 14.82
C ARG A 131 4.12 -21.01 14.63
N ILE A 132 4.64 -20.58 13.48
CA ILE A 132 4.84 -19.16 13.17
C ILE A 132 3.49 -18.41 13.08
N TYR A 133 2.44 -19.05 12.56
CA TYR A 133 1.10 -18.49 12.58
C TYR A 133 0.63 -18.25 14.03
N GLY A 134 0.82 -19.23 14.91
CA GLY A 134 0.52 -19.13 16.34
C GLY A 134 1.31 -18.01 17.04
N GLU A 135 2.58 -17.82 16.70
CA GLU A 135 3.38 -16.68 17.18
C GLU A 135 2.79 -15.32 16.73
N GLY A 136 2.25 -15.27 15.51
CA GLY A 136 1.51 -14.11 14.99
C GLY A 136 0.25 -13.82 15.81
N ILE A 137 -0.58 -14.83 16.08
CA ILE A 137 -1.78 -14.70 16.93
C ILE A 137 -1.39 -14.25 18.35
N ALA A 138 -0.34 -14.86 18.92
CA ALA A 138 0.14 -14.54 20.26
C ALA A 138 0.56 -13.06 20.37
N SER A 139 1.18 -12.50 19.32
CA SER A 139 1.54 -11.08 19.28
C SER A 139 0.34 -10.14 19.37
N GLY A 140 -0.83 -10.57 18.91
CA GLY A 140 -2.04 -9.76 18.84
C GLY A 140 -2.07 -8.73 17.72
N ASP A 141 -0.98 -8.53 16.97
CA ASP A 141 -0.83 -7.45 15.97
C ASP A 141 -0.60 -7.95 14.54
N ALA A 142 -0.84 -9.25 14.28
CA ALA A 142 -0.65 -9.86 12.97
C ALA A 142 -1.96 -10.27 12.27
N THR A 143 -2.98 -10.69 13.02
CA THR A 143 -4.23 -11.24 12.47
C THR A 143 -5.40 -11.01 13.41
N PHE A 144 -6.61 -11.06 12.87
CA PHE A 144 -7.85 -11.13 13.65
C PHE A 144 -8.16 -12.55 14.15
N GLU A 145 -7.50 -13.57 13.58
CA GLU A 145 -7.70 -14.96 13.97
C GLU A 145 -7.31 -15.17 15.44
N THR A 146 -8.13 -15.94 16.15
CA THR A 146 -7.93 -16.26 17.57
C THR A 146 -7.34 -17.64 17.80
N ASN A 147 -7.41 -18.53 16.81
CA ASN A 147 -6.88 -19.88 16.86
C ASN A 147 -6.02 -20.16 15.62
N VAL A 148 -5.02 -21.02 15.78
CA VAL A 148 -4.20 -21.48 14.65
C VAL A 148 -5.10 -22.34 13.74
N PRO A 149 -5.21 -22.02 12.44
CA PRO A 149 -6.02 -22.78 11.50
C PRO A 149 -5.43 -24.17 11.24
N GLU A 150 -6.23 -25.08 10.69
CA GLU A 150 -5.74 -26.37 10.20
C GLU A 150 -4.92 -26.20 8.91
N ALA A 151 -3.90 -27.05 8.72
CA ALA A 151 -3.05 -27.03 7.53
C ALA A 151 -3.87 -27.22 6.23
N SER A 152 -4.81 -28.16 6.23
CA SER A 152 -5.72 -28.43 5.11
C SER A 152 -6.51 -27.19 4.68
N SER A 153 -7.01 -26.41 5.64
CA SER A 153 -7.77 -25.18 5.38
C SER A 153 -6.90 -24.11 4.72
N LEU A 154 -5.62 -24.02 5.10
CA LEU A 154 -4.67 -23.12 4.48
C LEU A 154 -4.27 -23.60 3.08
N GLU A 155 -4.04 -24.90 2.91
CA GLU A 155 -3.70 -25.53 1.64
C GLU A 155 -4.80 -25.33 0.59
N GLU A 156 -6.07 -25.46 0.96
CA GLU A 156 -7.21 -25.21 0.08
C GLU A 156 -7.36 -23.72 -0.28
N ARG A 157 -7.04 -22.82 0.66
CA ARG A 157 -7.18 -21.37 0.49
C ARG A 157 -6.07 -20.75 -0.34
N TRP A 158 -4.84 -21.24 -0.19
CA TRP A 158 -3.65 -20.61 -0.77
C TRP A 158 -3.42 -21.03 -2.22
N LEU A 159 -3.01 -20.07 -3.05
CA LEU A 159 -2.62 -20.32 -4.44
C LEU A 159 -1.34 -21.15 -4.47
N ARG A 160 -1.34 -22.32 -5.13
CA ARG A 160 -0.23 -23.29 -5.10
C ARG A 160 1.14 -22.69 -5.47
N ASP A 161 1.19 -21.86 -6.50
CA ASP A 161 2.44 -21.27 -6.98
C ASP A 161 2.92 -20.07 -6.14
N HIS A 162 2.10 -19.63 -5.18
CA HIS A 162 2.36 -18.45 -4.35
C HIS A 162 2.47 -18.77 -2.86
N GLN A 163 3.16 -19.87 -2.51
CA GLN A 163 3.41 -20.29 -1.12
C GLN A 163 4.90 -20.53 -0.89
N TRP A 164 5.53 -19.74 -0.02
CA TRP A 164 6.96 -19.83 0.22
C TRP A 164 7.31 -19.88 1.69
N VAL A 165 8.40 -20.57 1.98
CA VAL A 165 9.08 -20.51 3.27
C VAL A 165 10.43 -19.82 3.10
N ALA A 166 10.84 -19.12 4.15
CA ALA A 166 12.17 -18.58 4.31
C ALA A 166 12.92 -19.44 5.32
N GLU A 167 14.10 -19.91 4.93
CA GLU A 167 14.97 -20.73 5.76
C GLU A 167 16.22 -19.95 6.16
N ILE A 168 16.67 -20.19 7.39
CA ILE A 168 17.98 -19.78 7.88
C ILE A 168 18.60 -20.99 8.55
N ALA A 169 19.79 -21.40 8.08
CA ALA A 169 20.51 -22.56 8.62
C ALA A 169 19.67 -23.85 8.67
N GLY A 170 18.80 -24.06 7.68
CA GLY A 170 17.93 -25.25 7.58
C GLY A 170 16.64 -25.17 8.39
N GLU A 171 16.41 -24.09 9.14
CA GLU A 171 15.20 -23.90 9.93
C GLU A 171 14.25 -22.89 9.29
N VAL A 172 12.96 -23.20 9.27
CA VAL A 172 11.92 -22.30 8.74
C VAL A 172 11.79 -21.08 9.67
N ALA A 173 12.23 -19.94 9.16
CA ALA A 173 12.30 -18.65 9.83
C ALA A 173 11.08 -17.75 9.55
N GLY A 174 10.34 -18.02 8.47
CA GLY A 174 9.16 -17.26 8.06
C GLY A 174 8.46 -17.90 6.87
N TRP A 175 7.28 -17.39 6.52
CA TRP A 175 6.53 -17.82 5.35
C TRP A 175 5.73 -16.68 4.73
N ALA A 176 5.40 -16.83 3.45
CA ALA A 176 4.52 -15.92 2.73
C ALA A 176 3.58 -16.72 1.83
N ALA A 177 2.33 -16.28 1.77
CA ALA A 177 1.31 -16.92 0.97
C ALA A 177 0.38 -15.88 0.32
N ALA A 178 -0.24 -16.26 -0.79
CA ALA A 178 -1.30 -15.49 -1.44
C ALA A 178 -2.58 -16.32 -1.57
N ALA A 179 -3.73 -15.68 -1.42
CA ALA A 179 -5.05 -16.27 -1.59
C ALA A 179 -5.92 -15.41 -2.52
N PRO A 180 -6.84 -15.98 -3.30
CA PRO A 180 -7.74 -15.20 -4.14
C PRO A 180 -8.67 -14.33 -3.25
N VAL A 181 -8.93 -13.09 -3.67
CA VAL A 181 -9.84 -12.20 -2.93
C VAL A 181 -11.32 -12.49 -3.21
N SER A 182 -11.61 -13.18 -4.31
CA SER A 182 -12.96 -13.43 -4.80
C SER A 182 -12.97 -14.56 -5.83
N ASN A 183 -14.04 -15.36 -5.83
CA ASN A 183 -14.25 -16.43 -6.81
C ASN A 183 -14.79 -15.92 -8.15
N ARG A 184 -15.11 -14.62 -8.27
CA ARG A 184 -15.62 -14.02 -9.51
C ARG A 184 -14.46 -13.85 -10.49
N ALA A 185 -14.65 -14.30 -11.72
CA ALA A 185 -13.62 -14.25 -12.78
C ALA A 185 -12.99 -12.86 -12.99
N CYS A 186 -13.75 -11.77 -12.79
CA CYS A 186 -13.22 -10.40 -12.89
C CYS A 186 -12.19 -10.01 -11.83
N TYR A 187 -11.95 -10.87 -10.83
CA TYR A 187 -10.94 -10.70 -9.77
C TYR A 187 -9.82 -11.75 -9.84
N SER A 188 -9.71 -12.53 -10.92
CA SER A 188 -8.81 -13.70 -10.99
C SER A 188 -7.33 -13.40 -10.72
N GLY A 189 -6.84 -12.21 -11.03
CA GLY A 189 -5.48 -11.76 -10.73
C GLY A 189 -5.40 -10.76 -9.58
N VAL A 190 -6.38 -10.76 -8.68
CA VAL A 190 -6.33 -10.02 -7.43
C VAL A 190 -6.18 -11.00 -6.27
N ALA A 191 -5.08 -10.89 -5.54
CA ALA A 191 -4.78 -11.76 -4.40
C ALA A 191 -4.58 -10.97 -3.10
N GLU A 192 -5.07 -11.54 -2.01
CA GLU A 192 -4.73 -11.12 -0.65
C GLU A 192 -3.43 -11.82 -0.22
N THR A 193 -2.48 -11.05 0.30
CA THR A 193 -1.16 -11.56 0.67
C THR A 193 -0.91 -11.51 2.17
N SER A 194 -0.20 -12.52 2.65
CA SER A 194 0.25 -12.65 4.03
C SER A 194 1.75 -12.91 4.08
N VAL A 195 2.44 -12.29 5.05
CA VAL A 195 3.87 -12.50 5.33
C VAL A 195 4.04 -12.61 6.84
N TYR A 196 4.62 -13.71 7.31
CA TYR A 196 4.86 -13.96 8.73
C TYR A 196 6.33 -14.30 8.96
N VAL A 197 6.89 -13.75 10.03
CA VAL A 197 8.28 -13.98 10.45
C VAL A 197 8.25 -14.51 11.88
N GLY A 198 8.91 -15.65 12.08
CA GLY A 198 9.05 -16.25 13.40
C GLY A 198 9.72 -15.29 14.39
N ALA A 199 9.28 -15.31 15.65
CA ALA A 199 9.69 -14.34 16.66
C ALA A 199 11.21 -14.23 16.82
N GLY A 200 11.92 -15.35 16.79
CA GLY A 200 13.39 -15.42 16.88
C GLY A 200 14.16 -14.95 15.64
N TYR A 201 13.47 -14.66 14.54
CA TYR A 201 14.07 -14.29 13.26
C TYR A 201 13.73 -12.86 12.80
N ARG A 202 13.02 -12.10 13.63
CA ARG A 202 12.70 -10.69 13.36
C ARG A 202 13.98 -9.84 13.32
N GLY A 203 13.96 -8.79 12.51
CA GLY A 203 15.13 -7.91 12.32
C GLY A 203 16.25 -8.48 11.46
N ARG A 204 16.15 -9.75 11.00
CA ARG A 204 17.17 -10.40 10.15
C ARG A 204 16.88 -10.30 8.64
N GLY A 205 15.95 -9.45 8.23
CA GLY A 205 15.59 -9.30 6.81
C GLY A 205 14.72 -10.43 6.23
N VAL A 206 14.23 -11.38 7.03
CA VAL A 206 13.36 -12.49 6.57
C VAL A 206 12.10 -11.98 5.84
N GLY A 207 11.40 -11.01 6.44
CA GLY A 207 10.21 -10.40 5.82
C GLY A 207 10.53 -9.72 4.48
N LYS A 208 11.74 -9.12 4.36
CA LYS A 208 12.22 -8.45 3.13
C LYS A 208 12.43 -9.47 2.01
N ALA A 209 13.03 -10.62 2.29
CA ALA A 209 13.22 -11.70 1.34
C ALA A 209 11.89 -12.34 0.91
N LEU A 210 10.98 -12.56 1.86
CA LEU A 210 9.65 -13.12 1.59
C LEU A 210 8.80 -12.20 0.70
N ILE A 211 8.70 -10.91 1.05
CA ILE A 211 7.89 -9.97 0.26
C ILE A 211 8.49 -9.73 -1.13
N HIS A 212 9.82 -9.74 -1.25
CA HIS A 212 10.49 -9.70 -2.54
C HIS A 212 10.09 -10.89 -3.42
N ARG A 213 10.15 -12.12 -2.88
CA ARG A 213 9.75 -13.32 -3.63
C ARG A 213 8.28 -13.25 -4.04
N GLN A 214 7.40 -12.85 -3.13
CA GLN A 214 5.97 -12.77 -3.38
C GLN A 214 5.65 -11.79 -4.51
N VAL A 215 6.26 -10.60 -4.46
CA VAL A 215 6.08 -9.57 -5.48
C VAL A 215 6.64 -10.01 -6.83
N THR A 216 7.86 -10.53 -6.88
CA THR A 216 8.49 -10.96 -8.14
C THR A 216 7.76 -12.13 -8.79
N ALA A 217 7.21 -13.06 -7.98
CA ALA A 217 6.38 -14.15 -8.48
C ALA A 217 5.02 -13.66 -9.00
N ALA A 218 4.41 -12.67 -8.35
CA ALA A 218 3.19 -12.05 -8.85
C ALA A 218 3.42 -11.34 -10.19
N ASP A 219 4.52 -10.57 -10.31
CA ASP A 219 4.88 -9.85 -11.53
C ASP A 219 5.20 -10.79 -12.70
N ALA A 220 5.77 -11.95 -12.43
CA ALA A 220 6.04 -12.98 -13.44
C ALA A 220 4.81 -13.84 -13.79
N GLY A 221 3.74 -13.75 -12.99
CA GLY A 221 2.52 -14.54 -13.13
C GLY A 221 1.31 -13.71 -13.53
N ASP A 222 0.12 -14.24 -13.24
CA ASP A 222 -1.16 -13.64 -13.64
C ASP A 222 -1.77 -12.69 -12.60
N LEU A 223 -1.05 -12.41 -11.50
CA LEU A 223 -1.53 -11.55 -10.42
C LEU A 223 -1.20 -10.07 -10.68
N TRP A 224 -2.17 -9.30 -11.20
CA TRP A 224 -1.99 -7.87 -11.44
C TRP A 224 -2.19 -6.99 -10.21
N THR A 225 -2.79 -7.49 -9.12
CA THR A 225 -2.95 -6.78 -7.85
C THR A 225 -2.70 -7.69 -6.65
N LEU A 226 -1.81 -7.25 -5.76
CA LEU A 226 -1.65 -7.80 -4.41
C LEU A 226 -2.27 -6.81 -3.42
N GLN A 227 -3.02 -7.30 -2.44
CA GLN A 227 -3.56 -6.46 -1.37
C GLN A 227 -3.37 -7.11 0.00
N THR A 228 -3.33 -6.28 1.04
CA THR A 228 -3.28 -6.77 2.42
C THR A 228 -3.89 -5.73 3.36
N SER A 229 -4.37 -6.20 4.51
CA SER A 229 -4.88 -5.36 5.59
C SER A 229 -4.00 -5.50 6.82
N ILE A 230 -3.44 -4.40 7.30
CA ILE A 230 -2.45 -4.39 8.39
C ILE A 230 -2.99 -3.54 9.53
N PHE A 231 -2.84 -4.01 10.77
CA PHE A 231 -3.13 -3.19 11.95
C PHE A 231 -2.24 -1.94 11.98
N PRO A 232 -2.78 -0.74 12.26
CA PRO A 232 -1.98 0.48 12.34
C PRO A 232 -0.78 0.37 13.29
N GLU A 233 -0.92 -0.40 14.37
CA GLU A 233 0.13 -0.61 15.38
C GLU A 233 1.34 -1.38 14.82
N ASN A 234 1.16 -2.18 13.77
CA ASN A 234 2.22 -2.98 13.15
C ASN A 234 3.04 -2.15 12.15
N ARG A 235 3.75 -1.15 12.69
CA ARG A 235 4.60 -0.23 11.91
C ARG A 235 5.67 -0.94 11.09
N ALA A 236 6.21 -2.05 11.60
CA ALA A 236 7.20 -2.86 10.89
C ALA A 236 6.62 -3.49 9.62
N SER A 237 5.41 -4.05 9.69
CA SER A 237 4.73 -4.61 8.51
C SER A 237 4.35 -3.52 7.50
N LEU A 238 3.85 -2.37 7.96
CA LEU A 238 3.56 -1.23 7.09
C LEU A 238 4.82 -0.77 6.33
N ALA A 239 5.93 -0.55 7.03
CA ALA A 239 7.20 -0.15 6.43
C ALA A 239 7.72 -1.21 5.43
N LEU A 240 7.61 -2.50 5.78
CA LEU A 240 7.99 -3.60 4.90
C LEU A 240 7.20 -3.57 3.59
N HIS A 241 5.86 -3.46 3.65
CA HIS A 241 5.03 -3.41 2.45
C HIS A 241 5.30 -2.16 1.61
N HIS A 242 5.46 -0.99 2.23
CA HIS A 242 5.83 0.23 1.50
C HIS A 242 7.18 0.09 0.79
N SER A 243 8.16 -0.56 1.42
CA SER A 243 9.46 -0.83 0.79
C SER A 243 9.38 -1.77 -0.42
N ALA A 244 8.29 -2.53 -0.55
CA ALA A 244 8.01 -3.43 -1.67
C ALA A 244 7.05 -2.82 -2.71
N GLY A 245 6.81 -1.51 -2.66
CA GLY A 245 5.99 -0.79 -3.64
C GLY A 245 4.48 -0.83 -3.35
N PHE A 246 4.05 -1.29 -2.17
CA PHE A 246 2.65 -1.17 -1.78
C PHE A 246 2.29 0.28 -1.42
N ARG A 247 1.12 0.71 -1.86
CA ARG A 247 0.51 2.01 -1.53
C ARG A 247 -0.67 1.82 -0.58
N THR A 248 -0.88 2.78 0.32
CA THR A 248 -2.06 2.84 1.17
C THR A 248 -3.28 3.27 0.36
N LEU A 249 -4.36 2.49 0.42
CA LEU A 249 -5.66 2.83 -0.15
C LEU A 249 -6.55 3.59 0.82
N GLY A 250 -6.49 3.24 2.10
CA GLY A 250 -7.29 3.88 3.14
C GLY A 250 -7.22 3.16 4.48
N VAL A 251 -7.87 3.75 5.47
CA VAL A 251 -8.06 3.17 6.80
C VAL A 251 -9.51 2.75 6.94
N ARG A 252 -9.72 1.52 7.40
CA ARG A 252 -11.04 0.99 7.77
C ARG A 252 -11.17 1.10 9.27
N GLU A 253 -11.89 2.12 9.73
CA GLU A 253 -12.09 2.39 11.16
C GLU A 253 -13.06 1.37 11.78
N ARG A 254 -12.71 0.85 12.95
CA ARG A 254 -13.52 -0.06 13.78
C ARG A 254 -14.14 -1.19 12.96
N ILE A 255 -13.36 -1.76 12.04
CA ILE A 255 -13.88 -2.72 11.05
C ILE A 255 -14.21 -4.08 11.66
N ALA A 256 -13.52 -4.45 12.76
CA ALA A 256 -13.76 -5.69 13.46
C ALA A 256 -13.42 -5.58 14.95
N GLN A 257 -14.07 -6.41 15.77
CA GLN A 257 -13.79 -6.53 17.19
C GLN A 257 -12.78 -7.66 17.43
N HIS A 258 -11.68 -7.35 18.13
CA HIS A 258 -10.65 -8.29 18.50
C HIS A 258 -10.38 -8.18 20.00
N ARG A 259 -10.56 -9.28 20.75
CA ARG A 259 -10.39 -9.32 22.22
C ARG A 259 -11.18 -8.22 22.94
N GLY A 260 -12.42 -7.98 22.49
CA GLY A 260 -13.31 -6.96 23.06
C GLY A 260 -13.05 -5.52 22.58
N ILE A 261 -11.98 -5.28 21.82
CA ILE A 261 -11.59 -3.95 21.33
C ILE A 261 -11.92 -3.84 19.83
N TRP A 262 -12.58 -2.77 19.43
CA TRP A 262 -12.76 -2.44 18.01
C TRP A 262 -11.44 -1.95 17.43
N ARG A 263 -10.97 -2.59 16.37
CA ARG A 263 -9.69 -2.27 15.74
C ARG A 263 -9.87 -1.76 14.31
N ASP A 264 -8.95 -0.89 13.94
CA ASP A 264 -8.82 -0.35 12.60
C ASP A 264 -7.89 -1.23 11.77
N THR A 265 -7.99 -1.16 10.44
CA THR A 265 -6.97 -1.69 9.54
C THR A 265 -6.58 -0.68 8.48
N VAL A 266 -5.30 -0.70 8.09
CA VAL A 266 -4.80 0.02 6.93
C VAL A 266 -4.83 -0.95 5.75
N LEU A 267 -5.60 -0.60 4.71
CA LEU A 267 -5.66 -1.37 3.47
C LEU A 267 -4.56 -0.90 2.53
N LEU A 268 -3.69 -1.82 2.13
CA LEU A 268 -2.58 -1.59 1.21
C LEU A 268 -2.82 -2.41 -0.07
N GLU A 269 -2.37 -1.87 -1.20
CA GLU A 269 -2.27 -2.63 -2.44
C GLU A 269 -0.95 -2.39 -3.15
N ARG A 270 -0.54 -3.34 -3.98
CA ARG A 270 0.48 -3.18 -5.00
C ARG A 270 -0.09 -3.63 -6.33
N ARG A 271 0.09 -2.83 -7.39
CA ARG A 271 -0.31 -3.19 -8.76
C ARG A 271 0.91 -3.43 -9.62
N HIS A 272 0.78 -4.38 -10.55
CA HIS A 272 1.75 -4.53 -11.62
C HIS A 272 1.81 -3.25 -12.46
N GLN A 273 3.01 -2.82 -12.87
CA GLN A 273 3.21 -1.55 -13.59
C GLN A 273 2.51 -1.55 -14.96
N ASP A 274 2.35 -2.73 -15.59
CA ASP A 274 1.67 -2.88 -16.90
C ASP A 274 0.19 -3.27 -16.82
N ALA A 275 -0.48 -3.10 -15.66
CA ALA A 275 -1.89 -3.47 -15.47
C ALA A 275 -2.90 -2.69 -16.35
N ALA A 276 -2.42 -1.82 -17.25
CA ALA A 276 -3.20 -1.23 -18.33
C ALA A 276 -3.38 -2.15 -19.56
N ARG A 277 -2.85 -3.38 -19.58
CA ARG A 277 -3.20 -4.37 -20.61
C ARG A 277 -4.65 -4.85 -20.40
N PRO A 278 -5.59 -4.59 -21.32
CA PRO A 278 -6.81 -5.38 -21.35
C PRO A 278 -6.40 -6.83 -21.62
N GLN A 279 -6.76 -7.75 -20.72
CA GLN A 279 -6.76 -9.16 -21.07
C GLN A 279 -7.78 -9.32 -22.21
N ALA A 280 -7.27 -9.55 -23.42
CA ALA A 280 -8.09 -10.01 -24.53
C ALA A 280 -8.59 -11.41 -24.18
N SER A 281 -9.70 -11.48 -23.44
CA SER A 281 -10.52 -12.68 -23.39
C SER A 281 -11.45 -12.63 -24.60
N ALA A 282 -11.09 -13.45 -25.59
CA ALA A 282 -11.97 -13.87 -26.66
C ALA A 282 -13.29 -14.34 -26.06
N LEU A 283 -14.37 -13.60 -26.36
CA LEU A 283 -15.71 -14.19 -26.36
C LEU A 283 -15.70 -15.28 -27.44
N PRO A 284 -16.08 -16.54 -27.15
CA PRO A 284 -16.46 -17.43 -28.23
C PRO A 284 -17.72 -16.87 -28.87
N GLU A 285 -17.66 -16.58 -30.17
CA GLU A 285 -18.87 -16.55 -30.99
C GLU A 285 -19.48 -17.96 -30.98
N GLY A 286 -20.73 -18.06 -30.54
CA GLY A 286 -21.49 -19.31 -30.48
C GLY A 286 -22.77 -19.15 -29.70
#